data_AF-A0A1V5MT06-F1
#
_entry.id   AF-A0A1V5MT06-F1
#
_cell.length_a   1.000
_cell.length_b   1.000
_cell.length_c   1.000
_cell.angle_alpha   90.00
_cell.angle_beta   90.00
_cell.angle_gamma   90.00
#
_symmetry.space_group_name_H-M   'P 1'
#
loop_
_entity.id
_entity.type
_entity.pdbx_description
1 polymer ?
#
loop_
_entity_poly.entity_id
_entity_poly.type
_entity_poly.pdbx_seq_one_letter_code
_entity_poly.pdbx_strand_id
1 'polypeptide(L)'
;MNRLIILCLLFISLTWVSQAQVFDLTVAKDGSGDFTTIQAAIDSALSRNDQARTTLFVKAGVYEEKLYIGSHTVSKTNVLSLVGVHRDSVIIRWDDYNGKQIYYYDESSLKSSGTPQSATFTVNAPDFYMENITVVNSNTSKQAVALYNVGDRQTFKNCRLVGFQDTHYLKKGRRSFFYDCQIEGGTDFICAGGTAVFYRCKVKSIAGGQFITAPEDVPYTALLPSGKTLYYGFMFIDCDLISDGKLSNGSVYMGRPWQGTSGCLYLSCRLGAHIRPEGWSTWSGTTNHLSSFFGEYRSLNADGSTLADISRRVSWSYQLSDADVDAYLRLNTIYKAGSFKTATPFQPLPLVVAPQPVTQVTRNGKTLSWPPSTANTPNRGYLVFANGSCIGQTTATQFTLSIEPVDQPTYEVRVVGLHGNLSLPSGQTDTLTLESLNAALNEPITGLDTPFLPEGSSEDPSGQAVDPTGYFQQTTTALLFQAPTTCTLYNIQGQVVTTATETMQLPLSALQSGLYLMRATISPQGSYNSTIMHRP
;
A
#
# COMPACT_ATOMS: atom_id res chain seq x y z
N MET A 1 15.94 -14.81 -77.07
CA MET A 1 15.05 -15.77 -76.36
C MET A 1 15.53 -15.98 -74.93
N ASN A 2 14.98 -15.14 -74.04
CA ASN A 2 14.63 -15.36 -72.64
C ASN A 2 15.51 -16.24 -71.73
N ARG A 3 16.59 -15.64 -71.20
CA ARG A 3 17.13 -15.98 -69.87
C ARG A 3 17.60 -14.71 -69.17
N LEU A 4 16.70 -13.82 -68.77
CA LEU A 4 17.05 -12.70 -67.89
C LEU A 4 15.84 -12.03 -67.19
N ILE A 5 14.80 -12.80 -66.81
CA ILE A 5 13.65 -12.26 -66.05
C ILE A 5 13.23 -13.29 -64.98
N ILE A 6 14.13 -13.62 -64.05
CA ILE A 6 13.78 -14.25 -62.75
C ILE A 6 14.79 -13.75 -61.71
N LEU A 7 14.73 -12.45 -61.38
CA LEU A 7 15.46 -11.92 -60.22
C LEU A 7 14.87 -10.57 -59.76
N CYS A 8 13.54 -10.45 -59.60
CA CYS A 8 12.96 -9.18 -59.15
C CYS A 8 11.71 -9.26 -58.26
N LEU A 9 11.24 -10.42 -57.79
CA LEU A 9 10.00 -10.48 -57.00
C LEU A 9 10.09 -11.42 -55.80
N LEU A 10 10.98 -11.13 -54.85
CA LEU A 10 10.94 -11.68 -53.49
C LEU A 10 11.76 -10.84 -52.50
N PHE A 11 11.65 -9.51 -52.57
CA PHE A 11 11.87 -8.65 -51.41
C PHE A 11 10.50 -8.30 -50.85
N ILE A 12 9.87 -9.24 -50.13
CA ILE A 12 8.88 -8.88 -49.13
C ILE A 12 9.68 -8.15 -48.07
N SER A 13 9.66 -6.82 -48.14
CA SER A 13 10.11 -5.97 -47.06
C SER A 13 9.23 -6.29 -45.85
N LEU A 14 9.68 -7.18 -44.97
CA LEU A 14 9.28 -7.14 -43.56
C LEU A 14 9.82 -5.84 -42.98
N THR A 15 9.12 -4.74 -43.25
CA THR A 15 9.19 -3.58 -42.38
C THR A 15 8.59 -4.04 -41.07
N TRP A 16 9.44 -4.48 -40.15
CA TRP A 16 9.11 -4.50 -38.74
C TRP A 16 8.80 -3.05 -38.37
N VAL A 17 7.53 -2.66 -38.42
CA VAL A 17 7.08 -1.46 -37.75
C VAL A 17 7.34 -1.75 -36.28
N SER A 18 8.48 -1.31 -35.77
CA SER A 18 8.77 -1.35 -34.34
C SER A 18 7.68 -0.52 -33.66
N GLN A 19 6.71 -1.18 -33.08
CA GLN A 19 5.67 -0.52 -32.31
C GLN A 19 6.39 0.14 -31.12
N ALA A 20 6.23 1.46 -30.95
CA ALA A 20 6.91 2.19 -29.89
C ALA A 20 6.59 1.54 -28.54
N GLN A 21 7.61 0.99 -27.88
CA GLN A 21 7.50 0.30 -26.60
C GLN A 21 7.56 1.34 -25.47
N VAL A 22 6.57 1.33 -24.58
CA VAL A 22 6.55 2.24 -23.41
C VAL A 22 7.17 1.57 -22.18
N PHE A 23 7.49 0.27 -22.28
CA PHE A 23 8.29 -0.52 -21.35
C PHE A 23 9.54 -1.08 -22.04
N ASP A 24 10.56 -1.46 -21.27
CA ASP A 24 11.79 -2.03 -21.86
C ASP A 24 11.60 -3.50 -22.25
N LEU A 25 10.78 -4.24 -21.49
CA LEU A 25 10.42 -5.64 -21.76
C LEU A 25 8.94 -5.88 -21.42
N THR A 26 8.25 -6.68 -22.22
CA THR A 26 6.88 -7.12 -22.00
C THR A 26 6.80 -8.64 -21.82
N VAL A 27 6.09 -9.09 -20.78
CA VAL A 27 5.82 -10.50 -20.52
C VAL A 27 4.35 -10.78 -20.78
N ALA A 28 4.06 -11.77 -21.63
CA ALA A 28 2.70 -12.21 -21.91
C ALA A 28 2.64 -13.72 -22.14
N LYS A 29 1.88 -14.43 -21.31
CA LYS A 29 1.77 -15.90 -21.36
C LYS A 29 1.19 -16.42 -22.68
N ASP A 30 0.42 -15.59 -23.39
CA ASP A 30 -0.18 -15.87 -24.69
C ASP A 30 0.78 -15.68 -25.88
N GLY A 31 2.04 -15.27 -25.63
CA GLY A 31 3.04 -15.01 -26.67
C GLY A 31 2.95 -13.62 -27.31
N SER A 32 2.07 -12.74 -26.84
CA SER A 32 1.92 -11.37 -27.35
C SER A 32 2.93 -10.35 -26.79
N GLY A 33 3.94 -10.81 -26.06
CA GLY A 33 5.02 -10.01 -25.47
C GLY A 33 6.39 -10.54 -25.88
N ASP A 34 7.45 -9.90 -25.40
CA ASP A 34 8.85 -10.29 -25.67
C ASP A 34 9.21 -11.64 -25.02
N PHE A 35 8.57 -11.95 -23.88
CA PHE A 35 8.75 -13.20 -23.14
C PHE A 35 7.42 -13.81 -22.73
N THR A 36 7.38 -15.12 -22.57
CA THR A 36 6.21 -15.86 -22.03
C THR A 36 6.30 -16.10 -20.52
N THR A 37 7.50 -15.98 -19.94
CA THR A 37 7.79 -16.19 -18.51
C THR A 37 8.42 -14.95 -17.90
N ILE A 38 8.14 -14.70 -16.63
CA ILE A 38 8.70 -13.54 -15.92
C ILE A 38 10.20 -13.72 -15.66
N GLN A 39 10.65 -14.93 -15.30
CA GLN A 39 12.08 -15.17 -15.02
C GLN A 39 12.95 -14.90 -16.25
N ALA A 40 12.56 -15.34 -17.44
CA ALA A 40 13.33 -15.07 -18.65
C ALA A 40 13.48 -13.56 -18.96
N ALA A 41 12.44 -12.77 -18.69
CA ALA A 41 12.50 -11.32 -18.83
C ALA A 41 13.41 -10.68 -17.77
N ILE A 42 13.38 -11.19 -16.52
CA ILE A 42 14.30 -10.77 -15.46
C ILE A 42 15.75 -11.09 -15.87
N ASP A 43 16.02 -12.29 -16.37
CA ASP A 43 17.37 -12.71 -16.78
C ASP A 43 17.90 -11.82 -17.93
N SER A 44 17.02 -11.49 -18.89
CA SER A 44 17.34 -10.54 -19.96
C SER A 44 17.67 -9.14 -19.40
N ALA A 45 16.85 -8.62 -18.48
CA ALA A 45 17.11 -7.34 -17.84
C ALA A 45 18.42 -7.32 -17.04
N LEU A 46 18.76 -8.42 -16.35
CA LEU A 46 19.99 -8.57 -15.59
C LEU A 46 21.25 -8.69 -16.47
N SER A 47 21.09 -9.02 -17.75
CA SER A 47 22.19 -9.05 -18.72
C SER A 47 22.60 -7.66 -19.22
N ARG A 48 21.80 -6.62 -18.92
CA ARG A 48 22.09 -5.23 -19.30
C ARG A 48 23.25 -4.67 -18.46
N ASN A 49 24.16 -3.97 -19.14
CA ASN A 49 25.36 -3.39 -18.53
C ASN A 49 25.20 -1.91 -18.13
N ASP A 50 24.01 -1.33 -18.30
CA ASP A 50 23.70 0.03 -17.85
C ASP A 50 23.10 0.01 -16.42
N GLN A 51 23.24 1.14 -15.71
CA GLN A 51 22.61 1.34 -14.40
C GLN A 51 21.24 2.00 -14.52
N ALA A 52 20.67 2.04 -15.73
CA ALA A 52 19.35 2.62 -15.94
C ALA A 52 18.28 1.68 -15.37
N ARG A 53 17.19 2.27 -14.85
CA ARG A 53 16.04 1.50 -14.39
C ARG A 53 15.42 0.77 -15.59
N THR A 54 15.47 -0.56 -15.58
CA THR A 54 14.78 -1.38 -16.59
C THR A 54 13.35 -1.66 -16.13
N THR A 55 12.38 -1.42 -17.01
CA THR A 55 10.95 -1.57 -16.74
C THR A 55 10.39 -2.79 -17.47
N LEU A 56 9.72 -3.65 -16.73
CA LEU A 56 9.11 -4.89 -17.20
C LEU A 56 7.60 -4.79 -16.99
N PHE A 57 6.83 -4.94 -18.07
CA PHE A 57 5.38 -4.99 -18.01
C PHE A 57 4.87 -6.43 -18.09
N VAL A 58 4.00 -6.83 -17.18
CA VAL A 58 3.47 -8.20 -17.09
C VAL A 58 1.98 -8.19 -17.37
N LYS A 59 1.56 -8.82 -18.46
CA LYS A 59 0.14 -8.99 -18.80
C LYS A 59 -0.54 -10.01 -17.88
N ALA A 60 -1.87 -10.05 -17.96
CA ALA A 60 -2.68 -10.95 -17.15
C ALA A 60 -2.27 -12.42 -17.35
N GLY A 61 -2.20 -13.15 -16.25
CA GLY A 61 -1.83 -14.56 -16.23
C GLY A 61 -1.53 -15.06 -14.81
N VAL A 62 -1.70 -16.37 -14.64
CA VAL A 62 -1.08 -17.11 -13.53
C VAL A 62 0.24 -17.67 -14.03
N TYR A 63 1.32 -17.20 -13.41
CA TYR A 63 2.70 -17.55 -13.66
C TYR A 63 3.16 -18.48 -12.54
N GLU A 64 3.14 -19.79 -12.81
CA GLU A 64 3.63 -20.83 -11.90
C GLU A 64 5.16 -20.87 -12.01
N GLU A 65 5.81 -19.88 -11.41
CA GLU A 65 7.25 -19.63 -11.50
C GLU A 65 7.83 -19.34 -10.12
N LYS A 66 9.01 -19.91 -9.83
CA LYS A 66 9.86 -19.47 -8.73
C LYS A 66 10.82 -18.41 -9.25
N LEU A 67 10.68 -17.18 -8.78
CA LEU A 67 11.42 -16.03 -9.29
C LEU A 67 12.58 -15.64 -8.39
N TYR A 68 13.63 -15.12 -9.02
CA TYR A 68 14.76 -14.55 -8.31
C TYR A 68 15.45 -13.43 -9.09
N ILE A 69 15.81 -12.38 -8.36
CA ILE A 69 16.76 -11.35 -8.80
C ILE A 69 18.02 -11.51 -7.94
N GLY A 70 19.06 -12.11 -8.53
CA GLY A 70 20.21 -12.60 -7.75
C GLY A 70 19.88 -13.88 -6.98
N SER A 71 20.60 -14.15 -5.91
CA SER A 71 20.30 -15.25 -4.98
C SER A 71 20.19 -14.71 -3.55
N HIS A 72 19.86 -15.57 -2.58
CA HIS A 72 19.86 -15.20 -1.16
C HIS A 72 21.23 -14.72 -0.61
N THR A 73 22.33 -14.98 -1.33
CA THR A 73 23.70 -14.57 -0.97
C THR A 73 24.38 -13.68 -2.01
N VAL A 74 23.93 -13.71 -3.27
CA VAL A 74 24.55 -12.97 -4.38
C VAL A 74 23.60 -11.88 -4.84
N SER A 75 23.96 -10.62 -4.59
CA SER A 75 23.19 -9.46 -5.04
C SER A 75 23.42 -9.13 -6.51
N LYS A 76 22.43 -8.53 -7.15
CA LYS A 76 22.57 -7.84 -8.43
C LYS A 76 22.55 -6.32 -8.21
N THR A 77 23.23 -5.56 -9.07
CA THR A 77 23.26 -4.09 -9.00
C THR A 77 22.20 -3.43 -9.86
N ASN A 78 21.55 -4.19 -10.75
CA ASN A 78 20.51 -3.70 -11.66
C ASN A 78 19.32 -3.11 -10.89
N VAL A 79 18.78 -2.01 -11.40
CA VAL A 79 17.57 -1.37 -10.88
C VAL A 79 16.39 -1.79 -11.76
N LEU A 80 15.42 -2.49 -11.19
CA LEU A 80 14.32 -3.10 -11.94
C LEU A 80 12.96 -2.59 -11.45
N SER A 81 12.02 -2.47 -12.38
CA SER A 81 10.60 -2.22 -12.11
C SER A 81 9.76 -3.32 -12.73
N LEU A 82 9.00 -4.04 -11.92
CA LEU A 82 8.11 -5.10 -12.38
C LEU A 82 6.66 -4.66 -12.17
N VAL A 83 5.97 -4.37 -13.27
CA VAL A 83 4.65 -3.73 -13.25
C VAL A 83 3.63 -4.65 -13.91
N GLY A 84 2.66 -5.12 -13.14
CA GLY A 84 1.55 -5.90 -13.65
C GLY A 84 0.46 -5.02 -14.27
N VAL A 85 -0.30 -5.59 -15.20
CA VAL A 85 -1.49 -4.94 -15.77
C VAL A 85 -2.56 -4.67 -14.70
N HIS A 86 -2.73 -5.59 -13.76
CA HIS A 86 -3.61 -5.47 -12.60
C HIS A 86 -3.28 -6.55 -11.56
N ARG A 87 -3.31 -6.20 -10.26
CA ARG A 87 -2.89 -7.10 -9.17
C ARG A 87 -3.68 -8.40 -9.10
N ASP A 88 -4.98 -8.34 -9.41
CA ASP A 88 -5.88 -9.50 -9.30
C ASP A 88 -5.79 -10.43 -10.52
N SER A 89 -5.11 -10.00 -11.59
CA SER A 89 -4.94 -10.81 -12.81
C SER A 89 -3.50 -11.24 -13.07
N VAL A 90 -2.51 -10.65 -12.41
CA VAL A 90 -1.09 -11.02 -12.52
C VAL A 90 -0.69 -11.72 -11.23
N ILE A 91 -0.65 -13.05 -11.28
CA ILE A 91 -0.42 -13.90 -10.11
C ILE A 91 0.85 -14.71 -10.33
N ILE A 92 1.84 -14.49 -9.48
CA ILE A 92 3.08 -15.27 -9.41
C ILE A 92 2.91 -16.27 -8.28
N ARG A 93 2.99 -17.56 -8.58
CA ARG A 93 2.65 -18.61 -7.63
C ARG A 93 3.70 -19.71 -7.58
N TRP A 94 4.01 -20.15 -6.36
CA TRP A 94 4.79 -21.34 -6.08
C TRP A 94 4.34 -22.00 -4.76
N ASP A 95 5.02 -23.06 -4.34
CA ASP A 95 4.62 -23.87 -3.16
C ASP A 95 5.79 -24.46 -2.34
N ASP A 96 7.00 -23.91 -2.49
CA ASP A 96 8.13 -24.34 -1.69
C ASP A 96 7.93 -24.01 -0.20
N TYR A 97 8.57 -24.81 0.66
CA TYR A 97 8.45 -24.68 2.11
C TYR A 97 9.76 -25.08 2.80
N ASN A 98 9.93 -24.66 4.06
CA ASN A 98 11.06 -25.04 4.88
C ASN A 98 11.17 -26.57 5.06
N GLY A 99 12.31 -27.13 4.68
CA GLY A 99 12.59 -28.57 4.67
C GLY A 99 12.28 -29.29 3.36
N LYS A 100 11.72 -28.62 2.34
CA LYS A 100 11.53 -29.23 1.01
C LYS A 100 12.90 -29.44 0.35
N GLN A 101 13.08 -30.59 -0.31
CA GLN A 101 14.27 -30.80 -1.16
C GLN A 101 14.08 -30.01 -2.46
N ILE A 102 14.98 -29.07 -2.73
CA ILE A 102 14.95 -28.21 -3.91
C ILE A 102 16.32 -28.13 -4.56
N TYR A 103 16.35 -27.90 -5.87
CA TYR A 103 17.54 -27.41 -6.53
C TYR A 103 17.72 -25.94 -6.15
N TYR A 104 18.90 -25.57 -5.65
CA TYR A 104 19.21 -24.16 -5.39
C TYR A 104 19.50 -23.43 -6.70
N TYR A 105 19.68 -22.11 -6.59
CA TYR A 105 19.99 -21.16 -7.67
C TYR A 105 21.12 -21.58 -8.64
N ASP A 106 21.98 -22.53 -8.27
CA ASP A 106 23.08 -23.07 -9.09
C ASP A 106 22.75 -24.44 -9.73
N GLU A 107 21.56 -24.98 -9.45
CA GLU A 107 20.99 -26.26 -9.89
C GLU A 107 21.92 -27.49 -9.74
N SER A 108 22.97 -27.37 -8.93
CA SER A 108 24.07 -28.33 -8.89
C SER A 108 23.75 -29.57 -8.03
N SER A 109 22.85 -29.42 -7.05
CA SER A 109 22.47 -30.49 -6.12
C SER A 109 21.16 -30.18 -5.40
N LEU A 110 20.40 -31.23 -5.08
CA LEU A 110 19.25 -31.15 -4.18
C LEU A 110 19.72 -30.84 -2.76
N LYS A 111 19.12 -29.83 -2.14
CA LYS A 111 19.39 -29.47 -0.75
C LYS A 111 18.07 -29.16 -0.03
N SER A 112 18.07 -29.35 1.29
CA SER A 112 16.93 -29.00 2.13
C SER A 112 16.78 -27.48 2.20
N SER A 113 15.68 -26.95 1.70
CA SER A 113 15.34 -25.54 1.77
C SER A 113 15.24 -25.06 3.22
N GLY A 114 15.79 -23.90 3.54
CA GLY A 114 15.42 -23.16 4.75
C GLY A 114 14.22 -22.26 4.49
N THR A 115 13.68 -21.61 5.53
CA THR A 115 12.59 -20.63 5.37
C THR A 115 12.87 -19.60 4.26
N PRO A 116 14.03 -18.92 4.20
CA PRO A 116 14.25 -17.92 3.17
C PRO A 116 14.28 -18.49 1.74
N GLN A 117 14.73 -19.74 1.56
CA GLN A 117 14.80 -20.38 0.25
C GLN A 117 13.46 -20.97 -0.22
N SER A 118 12.44 -20.97 0.65
CA SER A 118 11.06 -21.29 0.27
C SER A 118 10.36 -20.17 -0.53
N ALA A 119 10.99 -18.99 -0.63
CA ALA A 119 10.41 -17.82 -1.28
C ALA A 119 9.93 -18.11 -2.71
N THR A 120 8.68 -17.75 -3.00
CA THR A 120 8.16 -17.70 -4.38
C THR A 120 8.91 -16.64 -5.19
N PHE A 121 9.21 -15.49 -4.58
CA PHE A 121 10.03 -14.45 -5.20
C PHE A 121 11.12 -13.96 -4.25
N THR A 122 12.38 -14.13 -4.63
CA THR A 122 13.55 -13.56 -3.94
C THR A 122 14.05 -12.31 -4.67
N VAL A 123 14.11 -11.17 -4.00
CA VAL A 123 14.60 -9.92 -4.59
C VAL A 123 15.89 -9.46 -3.90
N ASN A 124 17.04 -9.78 -4.48
CA ASN A 124 18.36 -9.33 -4.02
C ASN A 124 18.99 -8.32 -5.00
N ALA A 125 18.29 -7.19 -5.19
CA ALA A 125 18.78 -6.02 -5.90
C ALA A 125 18.32 -4.74 -5.20
N PRO A 126 19.10 -3.66 -5.27
CA PRO A 126 18.71 -2.37 -4.72
C PRO A 126 17.62 -1.69 -5.56
N ASP A 127 16.87 -0.77 -4.96
CA ASP A 127 15.98 0.16 -5.67
C ASP A 127 14.90 -0.53 -6.56
N PHE A 128 14.57 -1.78 -6.23
CA PHE A 128 13.53 -2.55 -6.90
C PHE A 128 12.15 -1.91 -6.70
N TYR A 129 11.34 -1.87 -7.75
CA TYR A 129 9.95 -1.43 -7.71
C TYR A 129 9.02 -2.52 -8.21
N MET A 130 7.92 -2.77 -7.51
CA MET A 130 6.84 -3.64 -7.98
C MET A 130 5.48 -2.97 -7.84
N GLU A 131 4.67 -3.05 -8.88
CA GLU A 131 3.30 -2.51 -8.91
C GLU A 131 2.31 -3.52 -9.47
N ASN A 132 1.11 -3.60 -8.89
CA ASN A 132 -0.03 -4.34 -9.46
C ASN A 132 0.22 -5.83 -9.69
N ILE A 133 0.88 -6.51 -8.74
CA ILE A 133 1.19 -7.95 -8.82
C ILE A 133 0.78 -8.65 -7.52
N THR A 134 0.26 -9.87 -7.66
CA THR A 134 0.05 -10.81 -6.55
C THR A 134 1.18 -11.84 -6.52
N VAL A 135 1.83 -12.03 -5.37
CA VAL A 135 2.82 -13.08 -5.12
C VAL A 135 2.26 -14.06 -4.10
N VAL A 136 2.21 -15.34 -4.44
CA VAL A 136 1.55 -16.39 -3.66
C VAL A 136 2.53 -17.51 -3.35
N ASN A 137 2.73 -17.80 -2.07
CA ASN A 137 3.16 -19.13 -1.67
C ASN A 137 1.93 -19.92 -1.20
N SER A 138 1.61 -21.00 -1.91
CA SER A 138 0.40 -21.76 -1.66
C SER A 138 0.54 -22.87 -0.60
N ASN A 139 1.73 -23.03 -0.01
CA ASN A 139 1.91 -23.94 1.12
C ASN A 139 1.41 -23.30 2.42
N THR A 140 0.51 -24.01 3.12
CA THR A 140 -0.10 -23.53 4.37
C THR A 140 0.30 -24.35 5.60
N SER A 141 1.16 -25.36 5.43
CA SER A 141 1.46 -26.37 6.45
C SER A 141 2.75 -26.13 7.22
N LYS A 142 3.65 -25.30 6.67
CA LYS A 142 5.00 -25.03 7.17
C LYS A 142 5.37 -23.58 6.87
N GLN A 143 6.53 -23.13 7.34
CA GLN A 143 7.11 -21.85 6.92
C GLN A 143 7.28 -21.83 5.39
N ALA A 144 6.66 -20.85 4.74
CA ALA A 144 6.54 -20.79 3.29
C ALA A 144 6.42 -19.34 2.82
N VAL A 145 7.54 -18.80 2.35
CA VAL A 145 7.68 -17.38 2.02
C VAL A 145 7.07 -17.08 0.65
N ALA A 146 6.25 -16.04 0.55
CA ALA A 146 5.81 -15.50 -0.74
C ALA A 146 6.87 -14.55 -1.30
N LEU A 147 7.25 -13.54 -0.52
CA LEU A 147 8.25 -12.54 -0.92
C LEU A 147 9.40 -12.48 0.09
N TYR A 148 10.62 -12.66 -0.41
CA TYR A 148 11.85 -12.43 0.36
C TYR A 148 12.58 -11.18 -0.14
N ASN A 149 12.53 -10.12 0.66
CA ASN A 149 13.24 -8.88 0.41
C ASN A 149 14.68 -8.98 0.95
N VAL A 150 15.66 -9.08 0.06
CA VAL A 150 17.09 -9.26 0.39
C VAL A 150 17.91 -8.02 0.05
N GLY A 151 17.53 -7.34 -1.03
CA GLY A 151 18.09 -6.07 -1.44
C GLY A 151 17.57 -4.93 -0.56
N ASP A 152 18.16 -3.75 -0.75
CA ASP A 152 17.85 -2.56 0.04
C ASP A 152 17.03 -1.56 -0.80
N ARG A 153 16.23 -0.72 -0.15
CA ARG A 153 15.45 0.35 -0.81
C ARG A 153 14.40 -0.16 -1.80
N GLN A 154 13.64 -1.18 -1.40
CA GLN A 154 12.65 -1.82 -2.28
C GLN A 154 11.25 -1.24 -2.06
N THR A 155 10.53 -0.91 -3.12
CA THR A 155 9.23 -0.24 -3.07
C THR A 155 8.14 -1.07 -3.73
N PHE A 156 6.99 -1.17 -3.08
CA PHE A 156 5.85 -1.97 -3.50
C PHE A 156 4.59 -1.12 -3.48
N LYS A 157 3.85 -1.08 -4.60
CA LYS A 157 2.57 -0.37 -4.71
C LYS A 157 1.47 -1.32 -5.16
N ASN A 158 0.32 -1.28 -4.49
CA ASN A 158 -0.87 -2.04 -4.89
C ASN A 158 -0.59 -3.53 -5.16
N CYS A 159 0.34 -4.11 -4.39
CA CYS A 159 0.72 -5.52 -4.50
C CYS A 159 -0.04 -6.36 -3.46
N ARG A 160 -0.18 -7.65 -3.73
CA ARG A 160 -0.77 -8.60 -2.78
C ARG A 160 0.20 -9.73 -2.48
N LEU A 161 0.51 -9.95 -1.21
CA LEU A 161 1.35 -11.06 -0.75
C LEU A 161 0.46 -12.07 -0.04
N VAL A 162 0.44 -13.31 -0.52
CA VAL A 162 -0.46 -14.35 -0.01
C VAL A 162 0.36 -15.56 0.45
N GLY A 163 0.14 -15.97 1.70
CA GLY A 163 0.76 -17.16 2.28
C GLY A 163 0.05 -17.54 3.58
N PHE A 164 0.73 -18.32 4.43
CA PHE A 164 0.24 -18.68 5.76
C PHE A 164 1.28 -18.38 6.84
N GLN A 165 2.34 -19.19 6.96
CA GLN A 165 3.43 -18.93 7.89
C GLN A 165 4.60 -18.31 7.14
N ASP A 166 5.12 -17.18 7.66
CA ASP A 166 6.26 -16.44 7.12
C ASP A 166 6.03 -15.85 5.71
N THR A 167 4.80 -15.41 5.38
CA THR A 167 4.44 -14.87 4.04
C THR A 167 5.42 -13.82 3.50
N HIS A 168 5.78 -12.84 4.32
CA HIS A 168 6.74 -11.79 4.02
C HIS A 168 7.97 -11.91 4.91
N TYR A 169 9.13 -12.09 4.28
CA TYR A 169 10.41 -12.22 4.96
C TYR A 169 11.31 -11.06 4.56
N LEU A 170 11.81 -10.28 5.53
CA LEU A 170 12.66 -9.13 5.25
C LEU A 170 14.06 -9.31 5.87
N LYS A 171 15.08 -9.36 5.03
CA LYS A 171 16.48 -9.55 5.44
C LYS A 171 16.92 -8.48 6.44
N LYS A 172 17.64 -8.91 7.48
CA LYS A 172 18.24 -8.02 8.47
C LYS A 172 18.99 -6.84 7.87
N GLY A 173 18.66 -5.63 8.33
CA GLY A 173 19.32 -4.39 7.90
C GLY A 173 18.92 -3.89 6.51
N ARG A 174 17.82 -4.39 5.93
CA ARG A 174 17.29 -3.93 4.63
C ARG A 174 16.05 -3.08 4.79
N ARG A 175 15.86 -2.12 3.88
CA ARG A 175 14.72 -1.19 3.88
C ARG A 175 13.69 -1.54 2.81
N SER A 176 12.41 -1.43 3.13
CA SER A 176 11.32 -1.59 2.15
C SER A 176 10.10 -0.72 2.45
N PHE A 177 9.45 -0.19 1.41
CA PHE A 177 8.24 0.63 1.53
C PHE A 177 7.07 -0.04 0.80
N PHE A 178 5.96 -0.23 1.50
CA PHE A 178 4.73 -0.81 0.96
C PHE A 178 3.61 0.23 0.99
N TYR A 179 2.95 0.43 -0.14
CA TYR A 179 1.89 1.43 -0.30
C TYR A 179 0.65 0.82 -0.93
N ASP A 180 -0.50 0.93 -0.25
CA ASP A 180 -1.77 0.34 -0.69
C ASP A 180 -1.66 -1.17 -0.99
N CYS A 181 -0.74 -1.87 -0.32
CA CYS A 181 -0.53 -3.30 -0.48
C CYS A 181 -1.45 -4.11 0.45
N GLN A 182 -1.66 -5.38 0.12
CA GLN A 182 -2.33 -6.34 1.00
C GLN A 182 -1.38 -7.49 1.34
N ILE A 183 -1.21 -7.78 2.63
CA ILE A 183 -0.36 -8.88 3.10
C ILE A 183 -1.25 -9.83 3.89
N GLU A 184 -1.24 -11.11 3.51
CA GLU A 184 -2.11 -12.13 4.09
C GLU A 184 -1.32 -13.28 4.71
N GLY A 185 -1.73 -13.71 5.90
CA GLY A 185 -1.17 -14.89 6.51
C GLY A 185 -1.78 -15.23 7.86
N GLY A 186 -1.30 -16.31 8.44
CA GLY A 186 -1.78 -16.86 9.71
C GLY A 186 -0.81 -16.64 10.86
N THR A 187 0.45 -17.05 10.68
CA THR A 187 1.43 -17.07 11.77
C THR A 187 2.71 -16.39 11.34
N ASP A 188 3.17 -15.42 12.11
CA ASP A 188 4.45 -14.73 11.90
C ASP A 188 4.59 -14.20 10.46
N PHE A 189 3.47 -13.84 9.81
CA PHE A 189 3.43 -13.71 8.37
C PHE A 189 4.13 -12.44 7.84
N ILE A 190 4.58 -11.55 8.73
CA ILE A 190 5.55 -10.49 8.47
C ILE A 190 6.70 -10.65 9.48
N CYS A 191 7.87 -11.09 9.02
CA CYS A 191 8.95 -11.54 9.92
C CYS A 191 10.37 -11.18 9.46
N ALA A 192 11.32 -11.47 10.35
CA ALA A 192 12.75 -11.16 10.25
C ALA A 192 13.10 -9.68 10.52
N GLY A 193 14.25 -9.19 10.03
CA GLY A 193 15.06 -8.15 10.74
C GLY A 193 15.31 -6.86 10.00
N GLY A 194 14.55 -6.57 8.95
CA GLY A 194 14.68 -5.30 8.25
C GLY A 194 13.74 -4.22 8.77
N THR A 195 13.86 -3.05 8.14
CA THR A 195 13.03 -1.88 8.39
C THR A 195 12.00 -1.76 7.28
N ALA A 196 10.72 -1.88 7.59
CA ALA A 196 9.67 -1.67 6.60
C ALA A 196 8.59 -0.71 7.10
N VAL A 197 8.20 0.21 6.23
CA VAL A 197 7.00 1.04 6.41
C VAL A 197 5.92 0.52 5.49
N PHE A 198 4.80 0.15 6.09
CA PHE A 198 3.54 -0.20 5.43
C PHE A 198 2.60 0.99 5.60
N TYR A 199 2.24 1.66 4.51
CA TYR A 199 1.35 2.80 4.53
C TYR A 199 0.07 2.48 3.77
N ARG A 200 -1.08 2.69 4.41
CA ARG A 200 -2.42 2.38 3.86
C ARG A 200 -2.59 0.94 3.37
N CYS A 201 -1.89 0.02 4.02
CA CYS A 201 -1.92 -1.38 3.66
C CYS A 201 -3.05 -2.11 4.38
N LYS A 202 -3.49 -3.22 3.79
CA LYS A 202 -4.38 -4.19 4.42
C LYS A 202 -3.55 -5.35 4.95
N VAL A 203 -3.63 -5.58 6.26
CA VAL A 203 -2.95 -6.67 6.94
C VAL A 203 -4.01 -7.70 7.31
N LYS A 204 -4.09 -8.77 6.52
CA LYS A 204 -5.21 -9.73 6.56
C LYS A 204 -4.82 -11.01 7.28
N SER A 205 -5.35 -11.19 8.47
CA SER A 205 -5.24 -12.42 9.24
C SER A 205 -6.20 -13.49 8.69
N ILE A 206 -5.70 -14.71 8.50
CA ILE A 206 -6.50 -15.85 8.04
C ILE A 206 -6.65 -16.92 9.13
N ALA A 207 -7.74 -17.69 9.07
CA ALA A 207 -8.04 -18.72 10.07
C ALA A 207 -6.91 -19.76 10.22
N GLY A 208 -6.70 -20.23 11.45
CA GLY A 208 -5.63 -21.16 11.83
C GLY A 208 -4.34 -20.45 12.29
N GLY A 209 -4.26 -19.14 12.11
CA GLY A 209 -3.16 -18.28 12.55
C GLY A 209 -3.44 -17.49 13.83
N GLN A 210 -2.38 -16.99 14.47
CA GLN A 210 -2.47 -16.19 15.70
C GLN A 210 -1.52 -14.99 15.77
N PHE A 211 -0.61 -14.80 14.82
CA PHE A 211 0.44 -13.79 14.94
C PHE A 211 0.64 -13.06 13.61
N ILE A 212 0.48 -11.73 13.62
CA ILE A 212 0.76 -10.90 12.44
C ILE A 212 2.26 -10.76 12.24
N THR A 213 2.98 -10.26 13.25
CA THR A 213 4.41 -9.96 13.12
C THR A 213 5.31 -10.80 14.03
N ALA A 214 6.50 -11.13 13.52
CA ALA A 214 7.59 -11.71 14.29
C ALA A 214 8.95 -11.07 13.92
N PRO A 215 9.18 -9.81 14.31
CA PRO A 215 10.43 -9.13 14.00
C PRO A 215 11.60 -9.75 14.78
N GLU A 216 12.75 -9.88 14.12
CA GLU A 216 14.04 -10.18 14.76
C GLU A 216 14.85 -8.91 15.03
N ASP A 217 16.09 -9.07 15.50
CA ASP A 217 17.01 -7.98 15.76
C ASP A 217 17.19 -7.05 14.56
N VAL A 218 17.00 -5.75 14.77
CA VAL A 218 17.25 -4.71 13.77
C VAL A 218 18.45 -3.85 14.19
N PRO A 219 19.32 -3.45 13.24
CA PRO A 219 20.50 -2.65 13.57
C PRO A 219 20.19 -1.16 13.74
N TYR A 220 18.96 -0.71 13.46
CA TYR A 220 18.59 0.70 13.37
C TYR A 220 17.72 1.12 14.53
N THR A 221 18.16 2.14 15.26
CA THR A 221 17.54 2.56 16.51
C THR A 221 17.54 4.06 16.70
N ALA A 222 16.71 4.52 17.63
CA ALA A 222 16.79 5.86 18.21
C ALA A 222 16.58 5.79 19.73
N LEU A 223 17.21 6.69 20.48
CA LEU A 223 16.95 6.84 21.91
C LEU A 223 15.83 7.87 22.09
N LEU A 224 14.70 7.42 22.66
CA LEU A 224 13.59 8.29 22.99
C LEU A 224 13.90 9.12 24.25
N PRO A 225 13.23 10.27 24.47
CA PRO A 225 13.38 11.05 25.69
C PRO A 225 13.03 10.27 26.96
N SER A 226 12.18 9.24 26.85
CA SER A 226 11.85 8.30 27.94
C SER A 226 13.02 7.38 28.35
N GLY A 227 14.13 7.40 27.61
CA GLY A 227 15.27 6.51 27.80
C GLY A 227 15.10 5.12 27.15
N LYS A 228 13.95 4.84 26.55
CA LYS A 228 13.74 3.60 25.77
C LYS A 228 14.43 3.68 24.42
N THR A 229 15.01 2.55 23.99
CA THR A 229 15.55 2.38 22.64
C THR A 229 14.42 1.99 21.69
N LEU A 230 14.04 2.89 20.79
CA LEU A 230 13.19 2.61 19.64
C LEU A 230 13.97 1.77 18.62
N TYR A 231 13.37 0.68 18.13
CA TYR A 231 13.91 -0.18 17.08
C TYR A 231 13.09 0.00 15.80
N TYR A 232 13.72 0.44 14.72
CA TYR A 232 13.06 0.63 13.42
C TYR A 232 12.90 -0.71 12.68
N GLY A 233 12.00 -1.56 13.17
CA GLY A 233 11.59 -2.80 12.49
C GLY A 233 10.40 -2.56 11.56
N PHE A 234 9.24 -3.11 11.91
CA PHE A 234 8.02 -2.95 11.11
C PHE A 234 7.17 -1.78 11.61
N MET A 235 6.80 -0.89 10.71
CA MET A 235 5.95 0.28 10.99
C MET A 235 4.73 0.25 10.10
N PHE A 236 3.57 0.15 10.71
CA PHE A 236 2.27 0.21 10.03
C PHE A 236 1.69 1.59 10.29
N ILE A 237 1.39 2.33 9.22
CA ILE A 237 0.85 3.69 9.28
C ILE A 237 -0.46 3.68 8.50
N ASP A 238 -1.55 4.09 9.14
CA ASP A 238 -2.87 4.17 8.51
C ASP A 238 -3.32 2.85 7.85
N CYS A 239 -2.96 1.71 8.46
CA CYS A 239 -3.26 0.39 7.92
C CYS A 239 -4.56 -0.19 8.50
N ASP A 240 -5.18 -1.09 7.73
CA ASP A 240 -6.34 -1.88 8.17
C ASP A 240 -5.89 -3.27 8.60
N LEU A 241 -6.10 -3.62 9.86
CA LEU A 241 -5.92 -4.99 10.33
C LEU A 241 -7.27 -5.70 10.19
N ILE A 242 -7.38 -6.56 9.18
CA ILE A 242 -8.63 -7.21 8.76
C ILE A 242 -8.55 -8.74 8.90
N SER A 243 -9.71 -9.39 8.91
CA SER A 243 -9.81 -10.86 8.94
C SER A 243 -10.42 -11.39 7.64
N ASP A 244 -10.15 -12.66 7.33
CA ASP A 244 -10.90 -13.44 6.34
C ASP A 244 -12.36 -13.75 6.72
N GLY A 245 -12.83 -13.30 7.89
CA GLY A 245 -14.18 -13.52 8.40
C GLY A 245 -14.38 -14.86 9.10
N LYS A 246 -13.32 -15.66 9.29
CA LYS A 246 -13.37 -16.99 9.90
C LYS A 246 -12.68 -17.06 11.26
N LEU A 247 -12.04 -15.98 11.69
CA LEU A 247 -11.38 -15.86 12.99
C LEU A 247 -12.37 -15.42 14.07
N SER A 248 -12.25 -15.99 15.26
CA SER A 248 -12.98 -15.50 16.44
C SER A 248 -12.47 -14.12 16.87
N ASN A 249 -13.31 -13.34 17.55
CA ASN A 249 -12.90 -12.08 18.15
C ASN A 249 -11.77 -12.32 19.17
N GLY A 250 -10.80 -11.40 19.23
CA GLY A 250 -9.66 -11.50 20.15
C GLY A 250 -8.84 -12.78 20.01
N SER A 251 -8.63 -13.29 18.78
CA SER A 251 -7.87 -14.51 18.51
C SER A 251 -6.42 -14.25 18.07
N VAL A 252 -6.13 -13.08 17.49
CA VAL A 252 -4.84 -12.77 16.85
C VAL A 252 -4.08 -11.68 17.61
N TYR A 253 -2.79 -11.92 17.82
CA TYR A 253 -1.84 -10.91 18.29
C TYR A 253 -1.26 -10.11 17.12
N MET A 254 -1.08 -8.81 17.33
CA MET A 254 -0.36 -7.92 16.42
C MET A 254 1.11 -8.34 16.24
N GLY A 255 1.69 -9.01 17.23
CA GLY A 255 3.02 -9.56 17.08
C GLY A 255 3.64 -10.15 18.32
N ARG A 256 4.86 -10.68 18.14
CA ARG A 256 5.74 -11.20 19.19
C ARG A 256 7.21 -11.01 18.82
N PRO A 257 8.11 -10.69 19.78
CA PRO A 257 9.51 -10.42 19.50
C PRO A 257 10.30 -11.73 19.29
N TRP A 258 10.59 -12.09 18.03
CA TRP A 258 11.39 -13.30 17.73
C TRP A 258 12.80 -13.19 18.32
N GLN A 259 13.37 -11.98 18.37
CA GLN A 259 14.62 -11.67 19.06
C GLN A 259 14.51 -10.38 19.88
N GLY A 260 15.49 -10.14 20.76
CA GLY A 260 15.42 -9.13 21.81
C GLY A 260 15.59 -7.68 21.37
N THR A 261 16.23 -7.39 20.24
CA THR A 261 16.45 -6.02 19.73
C THR A 261 15.58 -5.74 18.51
N SER A 262 14.32 -6.17 18.60
CA SER A 262 13.32 -6.08 17.54
C SER A 262 12.36 -4.92 17.78
N GLY A 263 11.65 -4.49 16.72
CA GLY A 263 10.65 -3.43 16.83
C GLY A 263 9.44 -3.62 15.94
N CYS A 264 8.26 -3.27 16.46
CA CYS A 264 7.00 -3.25 15.72
C CYS A 264 6.08 -2.12 16.21
N LEU A 265 5.57 -1.32 15.29
CA LEU A 265 4.84 -0.10 15.58
C LEU A 265 3.55 -0.02 14.74
N TYR A 266 2.42 0.32 15.36
CA TYR A 266 1.16 0.61 14.68
C TYR A 266 0.72 2.05 14.95
N LEU A 267 0.67 2.88 13.91
CA LEU A 267 0.31 4.29 13.98
C LEU A 267 -0.99 4.52 13.22
N SER A 268 -2.02 5.03 13.92
CA SER A 268 -3.34 5.34 13.38
C SER A 268 -3.98 4.18 12.60
N CYS A 269 -3.71 2.94 13.02
CA CYS A 269 -4.21 1.75 12.35
C CYS A 269 -5.60 1.37 12.84
N ARG A 270 -6.46 0.88 11.94
CA ARG A 270 -7.81 0.39 12.26
C ARG A 270 -7.74 -1.08 12.65
N LEU A 271 -8.12 -1.39 13.88
CA LEU A 271 -8.01 -2.73 14.46
C LEU A 271 -9.33 -3.50 14.30
N GLY A 272 -9.32 -4.58 13.51
CA GLY A 272 -10.45 -5.50 13.40
C GLY A 272 -10.71 -6.26 14.71
N ALA A 273 -11.96 -6.69 14.93
CA ALA A 273 -12.39 -7.38 16.17
C ALA A 273 -11.62 -8.68 16.51
N HIS A 274 -10.93 -9.27 15.53
CA HIS A 274 -10.08 -10.44 15.73
C HIS A 274 -8.78 -10.14 16.51
N ILE A 275 -8.39 -8.86 16.62
CA ILE A 275 -7.20 -8.45 17.37
C ILE A 275 -7.44 -8.61 18.88
N ARG A 276 -6.47 -9.21 19.56
CA ARG A 276 -6.49 -9.43 21.01
C ARG A 276 -6.42 -8.11 21.79
N PRO A 277 -7.20 -7.96 22.88
CA PRO A 277 -7.08 -6.80 23.77
C PRO A 277 -5.67 -6.62 24.34
N GLU A 278 -4.93 -7.71 24.56
CA GLU A 278 -3.53 -7.70 25.00
C GLU A 278 -2.59 -7.08 23.95
N GLY A 279 -2.99 -7.09 22.67
CA GLY A 279 -2.25 -6.60 21.52
C GLY A 279 -1.09 -7.50 21.11
N TRP A 280 -0.22 -7.84 22.06
CA TRP A 280 1.08 -8.47 21.81
C TRP A 280 1.29 -9.71 22.68
N SER A 281 2.14 -10.62 22.21
CA SER A 281 2.56 -11.80 22.98
C SER A 281 4.06 -11.78 23.23
N THR A 282 4.48 -12.43 24.31
CA THR A 282 5.90 -12.78 24.49
C THR A 282 6.29 -13.90 23.52
N TRP A 283 7.59 -14.04 23.28
CA TRP A 283 8.14 -15.23 22.64
C TRP A 283 8.44 -16.28 23.71
N SER A 284 7.76 -17.44 23.63
CA SER A 284 7.76 -18.46 24.68
C SER A 284 9.18 -18.86 25.10
N GLY A 285 9.41 -18.92 26.42
CA GLY A 285 10.70 -19.32 27.00
C GLY A 285 11.79 -18.25 26.92
N THR A 286 11.47 -17.01 26.57
CA THR A 286 12.46 -15.91 26.47
C THR A 286 11.99 -14.64 27.16
N THR A 287 12.93 -13.71 27.35
CA THR A 287 12.69 -12.36 27.87
C THR A 287 12.82 -11.28 26.81
N ASN A 288 12.71 -11.64 25.52
CA ASN A 288 12.92 -10.72 24.39
C ASN A 288 12.09 -9.42 24.50
N HIS A 289 10.86 -9.55 25.00
CA HIS A 289 9.91 -8.45 25.20
C HIS A 289 10.43 -7.34 26.15
N LEU A 290 11.42 -7.64 27.01
CA LEU A 290 11.99 -6.66 27.94
C LEU A 290 12.96 -5.68 27.25
N SER A 291 13.57 -6.08 26.14
CA SER A 291 14.53 -5.25 25.40
C SER A 291 14.01 -4.79 24.04
N SER A 292 12.93 -5.39 23.52
CA SER A 292 12.32 -5.01 22.24
C SER A 292 11.46 -3.74 22.35
N PHE A 293 11.13 -3.11 21.23
CA PHE A 293 10.24 -1.95 21.19
C PHE A 293 8.96 -2.22 20.42
N PHE A 294 7.86 -2.42 21.13
CA PHE A 294 6.55 -2.71 20.55
C PHE A 294 5.59 -1.61 20.99
N GLY A 295 4.96 -0.91 20.05
CA GLY A 295 4.16 0.25 20.40
C GLY A 295 3.03 0.60 19.44
N GLU A 296 2.13 1.42 19.96
CA GLU A 296 0.97 1.94 19.26
C GLU A 296 0.93 3.47 19.38
N TYR A 297 0.34 4.11 18.37
CA TYR A 297 -0.02 5.51 18.38
C TYR A 297 -1.43 5.64 17.84
N ARG A 298 -2.38 6.08 18.68
CA ARG A 298 -3.76 6.40 18.27
C ARG A 298 -4.42 5.31 17.40
N SER A 299 -4.24 4.04 17.76
CA SER A 299 -4.96 2.93 17.12
C SER A 299 -6.48 3.20 17.18
N LEU A 300 -7.19 2.84 16.11
CA LEU A 300 -8.61 3.08 15.94
C LEU A 300 -9.40 1.77 15.98
N ASN A 301 -10.68 1.84 16.32
CA ASN A 301 -11.62 0.75 16.06
C ASN A 301 -11.75 0.50 14.54
N ALA A 302 -12.28 -0.66 14.17
CA ALA A 302 -12.31 -1.13 12.79
C ALA A 302 -13.01 -0.17 11.80
N ASP A 303 -13.99 0.60 12.27
CA ASP A 303 -14.72 1.60 11.49
C ASP A 303 -13.97 2.93 11.33
N GLY A 304 -12.86 3.12 12.06
CA GLY A 304 -12.07 4.34 12.06
C GLY A 304 -12.71 5.52 12.82
N SER A 305 -13.83 5.32 13.51
CA SER A 305 -14.61 6.42 14.12
C SER A 305 -14.04 6.87 15.47
N THR A 306 -13.46 5.94 16.22
CA THR A 306 -13.05 6.12 17.62
C THR A 306 -11.74 5.41 17.91
N LEU A 307 -11.04 5.83 18.97
CA LEU A 307 -9.82 5.17 19.45
C LEU A 307 -10.14 3.75 19.94
N ALA A 308 -9.23 2.83 19.67
CA ALA A 308 -9.30 1.47 20.19
C ALA A 308 -9.07 1.43 21.71
N ASP A 309 -9.75 0.53 22.42
CA ASP A 309 -9.47 0.29 23.84
C ASP A 309 -8.09 -0.37 24.00
N ILE A 310 -7.21 0.34 24.71
CA ILE A 310 -5.83 -0.07 25.02
C ILE A 310 -5.63 -0.41 26.50
N SER A 311 -6.67 -0.35 27.34
CA SER A 311 -6.58 -0.57 28.80
C SER A 311 -6.05 -1.95 29.17
N ARG A 312 -6.17 -2.92 28.26
CA ARG A 312 -5.75 -4.32 28.42
C ARG A 312 -4.43 -4.67 27.73
N ARG A 313 -3.75 -3.70 27.11
CA ARG A 313 -2.46 -3.97 26.47
C ARG A 313 -1.45 -4.48 27.49
N VAL A 314 -0.57 -5.35 27.03
CA VAL A 314 0.54 -5.84 27.85
C VAL A 314 1.37 -4.66 28.38
N SER A 315 1.77 -4.73 29.65
CA SER A 315 2.44 -3.62 30.36
C SER A 315 3.81 -3.24 29.81
N TRP A 316 4.44 -4.11 29.02
CA TRP A 316 5.73 -3.84 28.37
C TRP A 316 5.60 -3.14 27.02
N SER A 317 4.39 -3.05 26.45
CA SER A 317 4.14 -2.27 25.23
C SER A 317 4.27 -0.76 25.51
N TYR A 318 4.42 0.03 24.46
CA TYR A 318 4.61 1.48 24.55
C TYR A 318 3.48 2.23 23.81
N GLN A 319 2.92 3.24 24.46
CA GLN A 319 2.03 4.19 23.81
C GLN A 319 2.85 5.42 23.43
N LEU A 320 2.99 5.68 22.14
CA LEU A 320 3.77 6.78 21.61
C LEU A 320 3.05 8.12 21.88
N SER A 321 3.83 9.14 22.19
CA SER A 321 3.35 10.53 22.24
C SER A 321 3.40 11.18 20.85
N ASP A 322 2.71 12.32 20.68
CA ASP A 322 2.81 13.13 19.47
C ASP A 322 4.27 13.54 19.21
N ALA A 323 5.02 13.92 20.27
CA ALA A 323 6.44 14.25 20.19
C ALA A 323 7.31 13.07 19.74
N ASP A 324 7.00 11.84 20.18
CA ASP A 324 7.71 10.65 19.71
C ASP A 324 7.49 10.46 18.19
N VAL A 325 6.25 10.62 17.73
CA VAL A 325 5.92 10.47 16.30
C VAL A 325 6.58 11.56 15.47
N ASP A 326 6.44 12.82 15.88
CA ASP A 326 6.99 13.99 15.19
C ASP A 326 8.51 13.93 15.04
N ALA A 327 9.22 13.54 16.10
CA ALA A 327 10.68 13.56 16.10
C ALA A 327 11.29 12.30 15.46
N TYR A 328 10.67 11.12 15.63
CA TYR A 328 11.34 9.85 15.32
C TYR A 328 10.67 9.03 14.21
N LEU A 329 9.36 9.19 13.98
CA LEU A 329 8.59 8.28 13.12
C LEU A 329 8.15 8.88 11.78
N ARG A 330 8.76 10.01 11.39
CA ARG A 330 8.64 10.58 10.04
C ARG A 330 9.43 9.76 9.03
N LEU A 331 8.93 9.66 7.80
CA LEU A 331 9.56 8.82 6.77
C LEU A 331 10.99 9.28 6.44
N ASN A 332 11.21 10.59 6.38
CA ASN A 332 12.53 11.19 6.16
C ASN A 332 13.51 10.92 7.32
N THR A 333 13.01 10.67 8.54
CA THR A 333 13.79 10.23 9.70
C THR A 333 14.08 8.72 9.62
N ILE A 334 13.03 7.93 9.39
CA ILE A 334 13.09 6.47 9.27
C ILE A 334 14.03 6.03 8.14
N TYR A 335 14.10 6.77 7.04
CA TYR A 335 14.91 6.42 5.86
C TYR A 335 16.10 7.35 5.60
N LYS A 336 16.46 8.19 6.58
CA LYS A 336 17.63 9.08 6.51
C LYS A 336 18.92 8.29 6.29
N ALA A 337 19.76 8.71 5.34
CA ALA A 337 21.04 8.05 5.02
C ALA A 337 21.94 7.79 6.24
N GLY A 338 22.05 8.78 7.14
CA GLY A 338 22.89 8.71 8.35
C GLY A 338 22.47 7.62 9.35
N SER A 339 21.18 7.29 9.40
CA SER A 339 20.66 6.25 10.30
C SER A 339 21.08 4.83 9.87
N PHE A 340 21.48 4.63 8.60
CA PHE A 340 21.76 3.31 8.04
C PHE A 340 23.25 3.00 7.85
N LYS A 341 24.15 3.94 8.17
CA LYS A 341 25.58 3.89 7.76
C LYS A 341 25.73 3.65 6.24
N THR A 342 24.75 4.07 5.44
CA THR A 342 24.77 3.98 3.97
C THR A 342 24.78 5.37 3.37
N ALA A 343 25.58 5.61 2.34
CA ALA A 343 25.65 6.92 1.67
C ALA A 343 24.34 7.31 0.95
N THR A 344 23.50 6.34 0.57
CA THR A 344 22.30 6.58 -0.25
C THR A 344 21.02 6.61 0.61
N PRO A 345 20.27 7.74 0.61
CA PRO A 345 18.95 7.79 1.25
C PRO A 345 17.95 6.92 0.49
N PHE A 346 16.92 6.43 1.19
CA PHE A 346 15.80 5.73 0.53
C PHE A 346 14.65 6.71 0.29
N GLN A 347 14.29 6.95 -0.97
CA GLN A 347 13.23 7.87 -1.37
C GLN A 347 12.13 7.12 -2.15
N PRO A 348 11.19 6.44 -1.47
CA PRO A 348 10.18 5.61 -2.14
C PRO A 348 9.04 6.42 -2.77
N LEU A 349 8.76 7.63 -2.29
CA LEU A 349 7.54 8.37 -2.63
C LEU A 349 7.38 8.69 -4.13
N PRO A 350 8.43 9.09 -4.87
CA PRO A 350 8.31 9.31 -6.31
C PRO A 350 7.93 8.07 -7.12
N LEU A 351 8.18 6.86 -6.61
CA LEU A 351 7.83 5.61 -7.29
C LEU A 351 6.35 5.25 -7.13
N VAL A 352 5.68 5.72 -6.07
CA VAL A 352 4.29 5.34 -5.78
C VAL A 352 3.26 6.37 -6.25
N VAL A 353 3.69 7.61 -6.48
CA VAL A 353 2.85 8.67 -7.07
C VAL A 353 2.79 8.46 -8.58
N ALA A 354 1.61 8.12 -9.09
CA ALA A 354 1.40 7.89 -10.51
C ALA A 354 1.35 9.20 -11.31
N PRO A 355 1.61 9.16 -12.63
CA PRO A 355 1.22 10.26 -13.51
C PRO A 355 -0.30 10.47 -13.47
N GLN A 356 -0.73 11.69 -13.77
CA GLN A 356 -2.16 11.99 -13.82
C GLN A 356 -2.83 11.26 -15.00
N PRO A 357 -4.00 10.64 -14.78
CA PRO A 357 -4.76 9.98 -15.84
C PRO A 357 -5.20 10.98 -16.91
N VAL A 358 -5.37 10.51 -18.15
CA VAL A 358 -5.97 11.33 -19.20
C VAL A 358 -7.47 11.48 -18.93
N THR A 359 -8.07 12.60 -19.32
CA THR A 359 -9.45 12.91 -18.93
C THR A 359 -10.50 12.06 -19.65
N GLN A 360 -10.24 11.63 -20.88
CA GLN A 360 -11.19 10.84 -21.68
C GLN A 360 -10.50 10.17 -22.86
N VAL A 361 -11.14 9.14 -23.41
CA VAL A 361 -10.77 8.48 -24.67
C VAL A 361 -11.91 8.67 -25.67
N THR A 362 -11.59 9.17 -26.86
CA THR A 362 -12.52 9.29 -27.99
C THR A 362 -12.19 8.28 -29.07
N ARG A 363 -13.19 7.83 -29.81
CA ARG A 363 -13.05 6.89 -30.93
C ARG A 363 -13.61 7.49 -32.21
N ASN A 364 -12.83 7.43 -33.29
CA ASN A 364 -13.25 7.74 -34.65
C ASN A 364 -12.83 6.58 -35.58
N GLY A 365 -13.79 5.72 -35.95
CA GLY A 365 -13.52 4.48 -36.68
C GLY A 365 -12.57 3.56 -35.90
N LYS A 366 -11.39 3.29 -36.48
CA LYS A 366 -10.32 2.49 -35.86
C LYS A 366 -9.36 3.30 -34.98
N THR A 367 -9.49 4.62 -34.95
CA THR A 367 -8.55 5.49 -34.23
C THR A 367 -9.12 5.85 -32.86
N LEU A 368 -8.38 5.52 -31.81
CA LEU A 368 -8.59 6.04 -30.46
C LEU A 368 -7.71 7.27 -30.26
N SER A 369 -8.20 8.28 -29.53
CA SER A 369 -7.45 9.51 -29.23
C SER A 369 -7.81 10.04 -27.85
N TRP A 370 -6.88 10.78 -27.23
CA TRP A 370 -7.06 11.37 -25.91
C TRP A 370 -6.22 12.65 -25.79
N PRO A 371 -6.52 13.56 -24.86
CA PRO A 371 -5.63 14.68 -24.59
C PRO A 371 -4.33 14.18 -23.94
N PRO A 372 -3.20 14.91 -24.11
CA PRO A 372 -1.98 14.60 -23.37
C PRO A 372 -2.22 14.64 -21.86
N SER A 373 -1.47 13.85 -21.08
CA SER A 373 -1.50 13.96 -19.62
C SER A 373 -1.12 15.38 -19.20
N THR A 374 -1.88 15.96 -18.28
CA THR A 374 -1.72 17.34 -17.79
C THR A 374 -0.59 17.48 -16.77
N ALA A 375 0.02 16.38 -16.32
CA ALA A 375 1.14 16.43 -15.40
C ALA A 375 2.43 16.76 -16.14
N ASN A 376 3.14 17.80 -15.69
CA ASN A 376 4.50 18.18 -16.11
C ASN A 376 5.59 17.13 -15.76
N THR A 377 5.21 15.87 -15.50
CA THR A 377 6.15 14.78 -15.30
C THR A 377 6.42 14.08 -16.63
N PRO A 378 7.69 13.83 -16.98
CA PRO A 378 7.99 13.01 -18.15
C PRO A 378 7.29 11.65 -18.02
N ASN A 379 6.68 11.18 -19.11
CA ASN A 379 6.06 9.86 -19.19
C ASN A 379 6.65 9.09 -20.38
N ARG A 380 6.55 7.76 -20.31
CA ARG A 380 7.04 6.85 -21.37
C ARG A 380 6.01 6.66 -22.48
N GLY A 381 4.75 7.04 -22.24
CA GLY A 381 3.63 6.89 -23.17
C GLY A 381 2.40 6.33 -22.46
N TYR A 382 1.65 5.50 -23.19
CA TYR A 382 0.31 5.09 -22.83
C TYR A 382 0.11 3.59 -23.06
N LEU A 383 -0.56 2.92 -22.11
CA LEU A 383 -1.18 1.61 -22.30
C LEU A 383 -2.63 1.80 -22.72
N VAL A 384 -3.08 1.01 -23.68
CA VAL A 384 -4.43 1.07 -24.26
C VAL A 384 -5.16 -0.22 -23.96
N PHE A 385 -6.38 -0.08 -23.46
CA PHE A 385 -7.20 -1.20 -23.02
C PHE A 385 -8.55 -1.21 -23.73
N ALA A 386 -9.07 -2.41 -23.97
CA ALA A 386 -10.45 -2.64 -24.38
C ALA A 386 -11.09 -3.64 -23.43
N ASN A 387 -12.24 -3.30 -22.83
CA ASN A 387 -12.95 -4.13 -21.85
C ASN A 387 -12.02 -4.63 -20.72
N GLY A 388 -11.12 -3.76 -20.23
CA GLY A 388 -10.14 -4.08 -19.18
C GLY A 388 -8.93 -4.91 -19.62
N SER A 389 -8.87 -5.37 -20.88
CA SER A 389 -7.71 -6.09 -21.42
C SER A 389 -6.76 -5.13 -22.13
N CYS A 390 -5.46 -5.20 -21.82
CA CYS A 390 -4.44 -4.40 -22.49
C CYS A 390 -4.24 -4.86 -23.94
N ILE A 391 -4.65 -4.05 -24.91
CA ILE A 391 -4.60 -4.35 -26.35
C ILE A 391 -3.38 -3.76 -27.07
N GLY A 392 -2.67 -2.84 -26.43
CA GLY A 392 -1.46 -2.27 -27.01
C GLY A 392 -0.89 -1.10 -26.21
N GLN A 393 0.13 -0.49 -26.78
CA GLN A 393 0.85 0.64 -26.20
C GLN A 393 1.25 1.63 -27.29
N THR A 394 1.44 2.89 -26.91
CA THR A 394 1.82 3.97 -27.83
C THR A 394 2.48 5.12 -27.08
N THR A 395 3.43 5.80 -27.72
CA THR A 395 4.00 7.07 -27.21
C THR A 395 3.18 8.29 -27.64
N ALA A 396 2.31 8.12 -28.64
CA ALA A 396 1.43 9.17 -29.14
C ALA A 396 0.13 9.25 -28.34
N THR A 397 -0.58 10.37 -28.45
CA THR A 397 -1.92 10.55 -27.88
C THR A 397 -3.03 9.93 -28.75
N GLN A 398 -2.66 8.91 -29.53
CA GLN A 398 -3.55 8.19 -30.42
C GLN A 398 -3.09 6.74 -30.60
N PHE A 399 -4.04 5.84 -30.86
CA PHE A 399 -3.80 4.41 -31.10
C PHE A 399 -4.76 3.89 -32.16
N THR A 400 -4.21 3.18 -33.16
CA THR A 400 -5.02 2.59 -34.25
C THR A 400 -5.26 1.12 -33.98
N LEU A 401 -6.53 0.74 -33.91
CA LEU A 401 -6.98 -0.65 -33.75
C LEU A 401 -6.64 -1.47 -35.00
N SER A 402 -6.15 -2.69 -34.80
CA SER A 402 -5.81 -3.61 -35.90
C SER A 402 -7.04 -4.04 -36.70
N ILE A 403 -8.18 -4.20 -36.03
CA ILE A 403 -9.47 -4.58 -36.59
C ILE A 403 -10.50 -3.58 -36.09
N GLU A 404 -11.52 -3.29 -36.92
CA GLU A 404 -12.66 -2.50 -36.45
C GLU A 404 -13.58 -3.41 -35.64
N PRO A 405 -13.74 -3.17 -34.32
CA PRO A 405 -14.53 -4.07 -33.50
C PRO A 405 -16.00 -4.00 -33.91
N VAL A 406 -16.59 -5.18 -34.03
CA VAL A 406 -18.01 -5.41 -34.31
C VAL A 406 -18.87 -4.95 -33.12
N ASP A 407 -18.32 -5.09 -31.90
CA ASP A 407 -18.95 -4.62 -30.67
C ASP A 407 -18.54 -3.17 -30.32
N GLN A 408 -19.21 -2.57 -29.33
CA GLN A 408 -18.86 -1.28 -28.73
C GLN A 408 -18.09 -1.50 -27.41
N PRO A 409 -16.82 -1.92 -27.43
CA PRO A 409 -16.05 -2.12 -26.20
C PRO A 409 -15.81 -0.79 -25.49
N THR A 410 -15.66 -0.85 -24.17
CA THR A 410 -15.17 0.28 -23.40
C THR A 410 -13.66 0.39 -23.58
N TYR A 411 -13.19 1.60 -23.88
CA TYR A 411 -11.76 1.87 -23.99
C TYR A 411 -11.30 2.68 -22.80
N GLU A 412 -10.16 2.29 -22.24
CA GLU A 412 -9.45 3.08 -21.25
C GLU A 412 -7.98 3.22 -21.64
N VAL A 413 -7.38 4.30 -21.19
CA VAL A 413 -5.96 4.57 -21.36
C VAL A 413 -5.33 4.82 -20.00
N ARG A 414 -4.13 4.27 -19.79
CA ARG A 414 -3.31 4.54 -18.61
C ARG A 414 -1.98 5.14 -19.04
N VAL A 415 -1.56 6.17 -18.34
CA VAL A 415 -0.26 6.83 -18.55
C VAL A 415 0.82 6.02 -17.85
N VAL A 416 1.96 5.87 -18.53
CA VAL A 416 3.12 5.14 -18.00
C VAL A 416 4.19 6.12 -17.56
N GLY A 417 4.50 6.16 -16.27
CA GLY A 417 5.54 7.03 -15.72
C GLY A 417 6.95 6.58 -16.11
N LEU A 418 7.96 7.43 -15.84
CA LEU A 418 9.36 7.10 -16.09
C LEU A 418 9.83 5.80 -15.43
N HIS A 419 9.24 5.45 -14.29
CA HIS A 419 9.59 4.25 -13.53
C HIS A 419 8.68 3.05 -13.86
N GLY A 420 7.82 3.18 -14.87
CA GLY A 420 6.82 2.18 -15.25
C GLY A 420 5.53 2.24 -14.44
N ASN A 421 5.45 3.09 -13.42
CA ASN A 421 4.28 3.26 -12.56
C ASN A 421 3.06 3.76 -13.36
N LEU A 422 1.89 3.20 -13.08
CA LEU A 422 0.68 3.41 -13.88
C LEU A 422 -0.28 4.42 -13.26
N SER A 423 -0.87 5.28 -14.09
CA SER A 423 -2.03 6.09 -13.70
C SER A 423 -3.26 5.22 -13.45
N LEU A 424 -4.26 5.81 -12.78
CA LEU A 424 -5.63 5.32 -12.86
C LEU A 424 -6.11 5.28 -14.33
N PRO A 425 -7.18 4.52 -14.64
CA PRO A 425 -7.86 4.59 -15.93
C PRO A 425 -8.27 6.01 -16.31
N SER A 426 -8.28 6.28 -17.61
CA SER A 426 -8.78 7.52 -18.19
C SER A 426 -10.19 7.87 -17.67
N GLY A 427 -10.43 9.14 -17.36
CA GLY A 427 -11.70 9.63 -16.81
C GLY A 427 -11.84 9.51 -15.30
N GLN A 428 -10.87 8.88 -14.62
CA GLN A 428 -10.78 8.93 -13.16
C GLN A 428 -9.94 10.11 -12.69
N THR A 429 -10.05 10.47 -11.42
CA THR A 429 -9.23 11.52 -10.78
C THR A 429 -8.35 10.87 -9.72
N ASP A 430 -7.04 11.10 -9.83
CA ASP A 430 -6.10 10.75 -8.77
C ASP A 430 -5.72 12.01 -7.99
N THR A 431 -6.23 12.12 -6.77
CA THR A 431 -5.97 13.28 -5.90
C THR A 431 -4.63 13.19 -5.18
N LEU A 432 -3.93 12.04 -5.28
CA LEU A 432 -2.65 11.86 -4.65
C LEU A 432 -1.56 12.62 -5.43
N THR A 433 -0.93 13.57 -4.77
CA THR A 433 0.28 14.26 -5.27
C THR A 433 1.49 13.91 -4.42
N LEU A 434 2.69 14.07 -4.99
CA LEU A 434 3.94 13.91 -4.23
C LEU A 434 4.00 14.88 -3.04
N GLU A 435 3.46 16.08 -3.19
CA GLU A 435 3.34 17.05 -2.10
C GLU A 435 2.42 16.54 -0.98
N SER A 436 1.20 16.10 -1.32
CA SER A 436 0.24 15.58 -0.33
C SER A 436 0.77 14.33 0.40
N LEU A 437 1.48 13.45 -0.31
CA LEU A 437 2.06 12.24 0.27
C LEU A 437 3.28 12.55 1.14
N ASN A 438 4.12 13.50 0.73
CA ASN A 438 5.20 13.99 1.57
C ASN A 438 4.63 14.63 2.85
N ALA A 439 3.60 15.46 2.72
CA ALA A 439 2.95 16.09 3.85
C ALA A 439 2.45 15.06 4.87
N ALA A 440 1.70 14.06 4.39
CA ALA A 440 1.15 13.01 5.25
C ALA A 440 2.21 12.20 6.02
N LEU A 441 3.40 12.01 5.46
CA LEU A 441 4.43 11.12 6.01
C LEU A 441 5.62 11.82 6.67
N ASN A 442 5.77 13.13 6.47
CA ASN A 442 6.94 13.88 6.94
C ASN A 442 6.62 15.16 7.72
N GLU A 443 5.44 15.77 7.55
CA GLU A 443 5.13 17.02 8.24
C GLU A 443 4.65 16.76 9.68
N PRO A 444 4.88 17.70 10.61
CA PRO A 444 4.45 17.56 12.00
C PRO A 444 2.94 17.36 12.13
N ILE A 445 2.54 16.64 13.18
CA ILE A 445 1.15 16.60 13.61
C ILE A 445 0.80 18.01 14.11
N THR A 446 -0.08 18.71 13.40
CA THR A 446 -0.56 20.04 13.79
C THR A 446 -2.08 20.00 13.97
N GLY A 447 -2.61 20.72 14.96
CA GLY A 447 -4.05 20.84 15.18
C GLY A 447 -4.71 19.65 15.89
N LEU A 448 -3.92 18.78 16.54
CA LEU A 448 -4.41 17.71 17.43
C LEU A 448 -4.33 18.10 18.92
N ASP A 449 -4.10 19.38 19.23
CA ASP A 449 -3.98 19.95 20.60
C ASP A 449 -5.27 19.89 21.44
N THR A 450 -6.32 19.24 20.97
CA THR A 450 -7.30 18.69 21.90
C THR A 450 -6.70 17.41 22.48
N PRO A 451 -6.25 17.38 23.75
CA PRO A 451 -5.93 16.11 24.35
C PRO A 451 -7.17 15.23 24.21
N PHE A 452 -7.03 14.04 23.62
CA PHE A 452 -8.00 12.97 23.84
C PHE A 452 -7.84 12.58 25.31
N LEU A 453 -8.34 13.42 26.22
CA LEU A 453 -8.51 13.07 27.61
C LEU A 453 -9.51 11.91 27.67
N PRO A 454 -9.29 10.93 28.56
CA PRO A 454 -10.25 9.88 28.79
C PRO A 454 -11.42 10.50 29.56
N GLU A 455 -12.46 10.95 28.86
CA GLU A 455 -13.72 11.27 29.52
C GLU A 455 -14.81 10.33 29.01
N GLY A 456 -15.23 9.46 29.92
CA GLY A 456 -16.43 8.66 29.74
C GLY A 456 -17.62 9.58 29.50
N SER A 457 -18.42 9.22 28.50
CA SER A 457 -19.81 9.64 28.41
C SER A 457 -20.64 8.40 28.14
N SER A 458 -21.50 8.10 29.10
CA SER A 458 -22.52 7.07 29.03
C SER A 458 -23.60 7.50 28.05
N GLU A 459 -24.05 6.59 27.18
CA GLU A 459 -25.36 6.72 26.53
C GLU A 459 -26.46 6.57 27.60
N ASP A 460 -27.45 7.49 27.61
CA ASP A 460 -28.76 7.19 28.19
C ASP A 460 -29.51 6.24 27.22
N PRO A 461 -30.25 5.23 27.74
CA PRO A 461 -30.98 4.23 26.95
C PRO A 461 -31.97 4.75 25.90
N SER A 462 -32.15 6.05 25.73
CA SER A 462 -33.01 6.69 24.72
C SER A 462 -32.30 7.08 23.39
N GLY A 463 -30.97 6.94 23.28
CA GLY A 463 -30.27 7.11 21.99
C GLY A 463 -30.20 8.55 21.47
N GLN A 464 -30.27 9.57 22.34
CA GLN A 464 -30.06 10.97 21.95
C GLN A 464 -28.60 11.38 22.09
N ALA A 465 -28.07 12.09 21.08
CA ALA A 465 -26.76 12.72 21.15
C ALA A 465 -26.80 13.87 22.16
N VAL A 466 -26.05 13.75 23.25
CA VAL A 466 -25.85 14.83 24.21
C VAL A 466 -24.65 15.65 23.76
N ASP A 467 -24.85 16.94 23.50
CA ASP A 467 -23.78 17.91 23.28
C ASP A 467 -23.02 18.12 24.61
N PRO A 468 -21.74 17.73 24.72
CA PRO A 468 -20.96 17.92 25.94
C PRO A 468 -20.64 19.40 26.23
N THR A 469 -20.94 20.32 25.30
CA THR A 469 -20.61 21.76 25.42
C THR A 469 -21.78 22.63 25.88
N GLY A 470 -23.03 22.15 25.77
CA GLY A 470 -24.24 22.86 26.20
C GLY A 470 -24.67 24.03 25.28
N TYR A 471 -24.06 24.19 24.11
CA TYR A 471 -24.31 25.33 23.20
C TYR A 471 -25.37 25.03 22.15
N PHE A 472 -25.69 23.76 21.91
CA PHE A 472 -26.84 23.39 21.09
C PHE A 472 -27.47 22.08 21.58
N GLN A 473 -28.74 21.89 21.26
CA GLN A 473 -29.46 20.67 21.59
C GLN A 473 -30.32 20.26 20.40
N GLN A 474 -30.18 19.02 19.95
CA GLN A 474 -31.16 18.42 19.06
C GLN A 474 -32.30 17.83 19.89
N THR A 475 -33.50 18.32 19.62
CA THR A 475 -34.75 17.70 20.10
C THR A 475 -35.33 16.83 18.99
N THR A 476 -36.40 16.11 19.29
CA THR A 476 -37.13 15.31 18.28
C THR A 476 -37.71 16.17 17.15
N THR A 477 -37.90 17.48 17.33
CA THR A 477 -38.58 18.34 16.35
C THR A 477 -37.76 19.55 15.88
N ALA A 478 -36.66 19.87 16.55
CA ALA A 478 -35.88 21.08 16.24
C ALA A 478 -34.43 21.00 16.72
N LEU A 479 -33.58 21.81 16.11
CA LEU A 479 -32.27 22.19 16.62
C LEU A 479 -32.40 23.48 17.43
N LEU A 480 -31.93 23.46 18.67
CA LEU A 480 -31.87 24.61 19.57
C LEU A 480 -30.43 25.13 19.63
N PHE A 481 -30.23 26.43 19.40
CA PHE A 481 -28.96 27.12 19.50
C PHE A 481 -28.98 28.02 20.75
N GLN A 482 -27.94 28.00 21.59
CA GLN A 482 -27.85 28.81 22.82
C GLN A 482 -26.76 29.91 22.69
N ALA A 483 -27.11 31.17 22.97
CA ALA A 483 -26.21 32.33 22.93
C ALA A 483 -25.15 32.36 24.07
N PRO A 484 -24.00 33.07 23.93
CA PRO A 484 -23.66 34.02 22.86
C PRO A 484 -22.55 33.47 21.94
N THR A 485 -22.94 32.71 20.90
CA THR A 485 -22.00 32.16 19.91
C THR A 485 -22.62 32.25 18.51
N THR A 486 -21.81 32.46 17.47
CA THR A 486 -22.30 32.37 16.08
C THR A 486 -22.30 30.92 15.66
N CYS A 487 -23.46 30.35 15.36
CA CYS A 487 -23.62 28.97 14.90
C CYS A 487 -23.99 28.92 13.42
N THR A 488 -23.18 28.25 12.60
CA THR A 488 -23.42 28.06 11.17
C THR A 488 -23.68 26.60 10.88
N LEU A 489 -24.79 26.30 10.19
CA LEU A 489 -25.13 24.96 9.71
C LEU A 489 -24.74 24.82 8.24
N TYR A 490 -24.09 23.71 7.89
CA TYR A 490 -23.64 23.38 6.54
C TYR A 490 -24.25 22.05 6.08
N ASN A 491 -24.58 21.94 4.80
CA ASN A 491 -24.92 20.65 4.19
C ASN A 491 -23.65 19.86 3.83
N ILE A 492 -23.81 18.60 3.38
CA ILE A 492 -22.68 17.73 2.99
C ILE A 492 -21.84 18.26 1.82
N GLN A 493 -22.39 19.18 1.01
CA GLN A 493 -21.67 19.87 -0.05
C GLN A 493 -20.86 21.07 0.47
N GLY A 494 -20.84 21.29 1.79
CA GLY A 494 -20.14 22.40 2.44
C GLY A 494 -20.82 23.76 2.27
N GLN A 495 -22.07 23.78 1.80
CA GLN A 495 -22.83 25.02 1.62
C GLN A 495 -23.53 25.41 2.91
N VAL A 496 -23.52 26.72 3.23
CA VAL A 496 -24.22 27.26 4.40
C VAL A 496 -25.73 27.12 4.19
N VAL A 497 -26.37 26.43 5.13
CA VAL A 497 -27.82 26.28 5.22
C VAL A 497 -28.43 27.44 6.00
N THR A 498 -27.85 27.76 7.16
CA THR A 498 -28.25 28.91 7.97
C THR A 498 -27.15 29.33 8.95
N THR A 499 -27.22 30.56 9.46
CA THR A 499 -26.34 31.09 10.49
C THR A 499 -27.17 31.78 11.57
N ALA A 500 -27.01 31.35 12.82
CA ALA A 500 -27.60 31.97 14.00
C ALA A 500 -26.53 32.78 14.75
N THR A 501 -26.81 34.04 15.08
CA THR A 501 -25.93 34.89 15.92
C THR A 501 -26.50 35.13 17.32
N GLU A 502 -27.67 34.57 17.59
CA GLU A 502 -28.40 34.64 18.85
C GLU A 502 -29.13 33.30 19.09
N THR A 503 -29.71 33.11 20.27
CA THR A 503 -30.47 31.90 20.59
C THR A 503 -31.58 31.72 19.55
N MET A 504 -31.55 30.59 18.84
CA MET A 504 -32.44 30.31 17.72
C MET A 504 -33.00 28.89 17.85
N GLN A 505 -34.19 28.67 17.31
CA GLN A 505 -34.74 27.33 17.11
C GLN A 505 -34.97 27.11 15.61
N LEU A 506 -34.34 26.07 15.05
CA LEU A 506 -34.53 25.65 13.68
C LEU A 506 -35.34 24.35 13.64
N PRO A 507 -36.59 24.38 13.14
CA PRO A 507 -37.40 23.17 12.99
C PRO A 507 -36.70 22.17 12.06
N LEU A 508 -36.65 20.90 12.44
CA LEU A 508 -36.07 19.85 11.58
C LEU A 508 -36.85 19.68 10.28
N SER A 509 -38.15 19.95 10.28
CA SER A 509 -39.00 19.94 9.08
C SER A 509 -38.61 20.99 8.03
N ALA A 510 -37.80 22.00 8.41
CA ALA A 510 -37.27 22.99 7.47
C ALA A 510 -35.97 22.52 6.78
N LEU A 511 -35.40 21.40 7.22
CA LEU A 511 -34.20 20.80 6.64
C LEU A 511 -34.59 19.68 5.68
N GLN A 512 -33.82 19.55 4.60
CA GLN A 512 -33.91 18.35 3.77
C GLN A 512 -33.32 17.17 4.55
N SER A 513 -33.73 15.94 4.22
CA SER A 513 -33.12 14.76 4.84
C SER A 513 -31.65 14.65 4.43
N GLY A 514 -30.74 14.52 5.39
CA GLY A 514 -29.31 14.52 5.10
C GLY A 514 -28.42 14.66 6.33
N LEU A 515 -27.12 14.59 6.09
CA LEU A 515 -26.11 14.85 7.10
C LEU A 515 -25.76 16.35 7.08
N TYR A 516 -25.66 16.96 8.25
CA TYR A 516 -25.33 18.37 8.38
C TYR A 516 -24.14 18.53 9.31
N LEU A 517 -23.25 19.45 8.97
CA LEU A 517 -22.14 19.88 9.83
C LEU A 517 -22.54 21.19 10.47
N MET A 518 -22.40 21.31 11.79
CA MET A 518 -22.66 22.54 12.50
C MET A 518 -21.37 23.08 13.10
N ARG A 519 -21.15 24.38 12.94
CA ARG A 519 -19.97 25.09 13.44
C ARG A 519 -20.39 26.22 14.37
N ALA A 520 -20.04 26.14 15.64
CA ALA A 520 -20.16 27.26 16.57
C ALA A 520 -18.84 28.05 16.62
N THR A 521 -18.90 29.37 16.65
CA THR A 521 -17.73 30.25 16.83
C THR A 521 -17.89 31.01 18.14
N ILE A 522 -16.94 30.81 19.06
CA ILE A 522 -16.95 31.40 20.39
C ILE A 522 -15.72 32.32 20.52
N SER A 523 -15.96 33.63 20.55
CA SER A 523 -14.87 34.58 20.85
C SER A 523 -14.72 34.69 22.38
N PRO A 524 -13.55 34.46 23.01
CA PRO A 524 -12.19 34.33 22.44
C PRO A 524 -11.61 32.89 22.44
N GLN A 525 -12.44 31.84 22.48
CA GLN A 525 -12.02 30.43 22.72
C GLN A 525 -11.96 29.53 21.47
N GLY A 526 -12.23 30.03 20.26
CA GLY A 526 -12.11 29.28 19.00
C GLY A 526 -13.43 28.77 18.43
N SER A 527 -13.37 27.94 17.39
CA SER A 527 -14.55 27.34 16.72
C SER A 527 -14.72 25.87 17.11
N TYR A 528 -15.96 25.45 17.38
CA TYR A 528 -16.35 24.06 17.63
C TYR A 528 -17.15 23.53 16.45
N ASN A 529 -16.93 22.27 16.07
CA ASN A 529 -17.67 21.59 15.01
C ASN A 529 -18.39 20.36 15.59
N SER A 530 -19.66 20.17 15.26
CA SER A 530 -20.44 18.98 15.58
C SER A 530 -21.14 18.44 14.33
N THR A 531 -21.23 17.12 14.22
CA THR A 531 -21.94 16.47 13.11
C THR A 531 -23.31 16.04 13.59
N ILE A 532 -24.35 16.50 12.90
CA ILE A 532 -25.74 16.17 13.20
C ILE A 532 -26.31 15.33 12.06
N MET A 533 -26.84 14.15 12.41
CA MET A 533 -27.54 13.29 11.46
C MET A 533 -29.04 13.53 11.59
N HIS A 534 -29.66 14.12 10.57
CA HIS A 534 -31.11 14.20 10.50
C HIS A 534 -31.66 13.07 9.63
N ARG A 535 -32.36 12.13 10.27
CA ARG A 535 -33.18 11.11 9.60
C ARG A 535 -34.66 11.47 9.80
N PRO A 536 -35.55 11.22 8.82
CA PRO A 536 -36.98 11.45 8.96
C PRO A 536 -37.60 10.77 10.18
#